data_AF-A0A914YGR9-F1
#
_entry.id   AF-A0A914YGR9-F1
#
_cell.length_a   1.000
_cell.length_b   1.000
_cell.length_c   1.000
_cell.angle_alpha   90.00
_cell.angle_beta   90.00
_cell.angle_gamma   90.00
#
_symmetry.space_group_name_H-M   'P 1'
#
loop_
_entity.id
_entity.type
_entity.pdbx_description
1 polymer ?
#
loop_
_entity_poly.entity_id
_entity_poly.type
_entity_poly.pdbx_seq_one_letter_code
_entity_poly.pdbx_strand_id
1 'polypeptide(L)'
;MIDKLIQAVRDESWPEATQLLYNHWSERCPKLYTTPDEEPWDNKVDEDSINKELLAPLAAMYILDNQEISKGEPVSLKPLTEKVGIKETLRKPGQLCGRMFRHGDPTYTCKECALDDTCVLCLECFKQSPHAKHKYKVIYFLTII
;
A
#
# COMPACT_ATOMS: atom_id res chain seq x y z
N MET A 1 -19.55 -2.35 -15.64
CA MET A 1 -19.07 -3.44 -14.76
C MET A 1 -19.13 -2.99 -13.31
N ILE A 2 -18.49 -1.86 -12.97
CA ILE A 2 -18.45 -1.32 -11.61
C ILE A 2 -19.82 -1.13 -10.98
N ASP A 3 -20.83 -0.64 -11.71
CA ASP A 3 -22.19 -0.48 -11.15
C ASP A 3 -22.80 -1.82 -10.70
N LYS A 4 -22.62 -2.88 -11.50
CA LYS A 4 -23.08 -4.24 -11.14
C LYS A 4 -22.32 -4.78 -9.94
N LEU A 5 -21.02 -4.48 -9.86
CA LEU A 5 -20.18 -4.87 -8.73
C LEU A 5 -20.64 -4.19 -7.43
N ILE A 6 -20.87 -2.87 -7.48
CA ILE A 6 -21.38 -2.10 -6.33
C ILE A 6 -22.77 -2.61 -5.93
N GLN A 7 -23.65 -2.89 -6.89
CA GLN A 7 -24.98 -3.42 -6.62
C GLN A 7 -24.90 -4.78 -5.92
N ALA A 8 -24.08 -5.71 -6.42
CA ALA A 8 -23.90 -7.02 -5.79
C ALA A 8 -23.42 -6.92 -4.33
N VAL A 9 -22.54 -5.96 -4.01
CA VAL A 9 -22.12 -5.72 -2.62
C VAL A 9 -23.19 -5.05 -1.78
N ARG A 10 -23.98 -4.12 -2.35
CA ARG A 10 -25.15 -3.55 -1.66
C ARG A 10 -26.18 -4.62 -1.30
N ASP A 11 -26.32 -5.62 -2.16
CA ASP A 11 -27.20 -6.77 -1.96
C ASP A 11 -26.56 -7.88 -1.10
N GLU A 12 -25.37 -7.63 -0.53
CA GLU A 12 -24.57 -8.58 0.27
C GLU A 12 -24.23 -9.90 -0.46
N SER A 13 -24.30 -9.90 -1.79
CA SER A 13 -24.01 -11.01 -2.69
C SER A 13 -22.51 -11.11 -2.98
N TRP A 14 -21.71 -11.46 -1.96
CA TRP A 14 -20.25 -11.62 -2.09
C TRP A 14 -19.80 -12.62 -3.16
N PRO A 15 -20.47 -13.77 -3.37
CA PRO A 15 -20.11 -14.69 -4.45
C PRO A 15 -20.22 -14.06 -5.83
N GLU A 16 -21.29 -13.28 -6.06
CA GLU A 16 -21.51 -12.57 -7.32
C GLU A 16 -20.47 -11.46 -7.54
N ALA A 17 -20.22 -10.64 -6.51
CA ALA A 17 -19.20 -9.60 -6.56
C ALA A 17 -17.81 -10.18 -6.88
N THR A 18 -17.47 -11.31 -6.23
CA THR A 18 -16.21 -12.03 -6.48
C THR A 18 -16.14 -12.55 -7.92
N GLN A 19 -17.23 -13.13 -8.43
CA GLN A 19 -17.26 -13.63 -9.80
C GLN A 19 -17.14 -12.50 -10.84
N LEU A 20 -17.76 -11.34 -10.59
CA LEU A 20 -17.66 -10.16 -11.45
C LEU A 20 -16.21 -9.65 -11.52
N LEU A 21 -15.54 -9.54 -10.37
CA LEU A 21 -14.11 -9.16 -10.32
C LEU A 21 -13.23 -10.19 -11.03
N TYR A 22 -13.43 -11.47 -10.74
CA TYR A 22 -12.65 -12.55 -11.35
C TYR A 22 -12.75 -12.53 -12.87
N ASN A 23 -13.97 -12.42 -13.40
CA ASN A 23 -14.21 -12.35 -14.85
C ASN A 23 -13.52 -11.13 -15.47
N HIS A 24 -13.64 -9.97 -14.83
CA HIS A 24 -13.03 -8.73 -15.30
C HIS A 24 -11.49 -8.83 -15.29
N TRP A 25 -10.89 -9.24 -14.18
CA TRP A 25 -9.44 -9.39 -14.06
C TRP A 25 -8.89 -10.46 -15.01
N SER A 26 -9.60 -11.58 -15.20
CA SER A 26 -9.19 -12.62 -16.15
C SER A 26 -9.11 -12.10 -17.59
N GLU A 27 -9.95 -11.13 -17.95
CA GLU A 27 -9.93 -10.51 -19.28
C GLU A 27 -8.86 -9.40 -19.39
N ARG A 28 -8.62 -8.64 -18.31
CA ARG A 28 -7.78 -7.43 -18.32
C ARG A 28 -6.32 -7.68 -17.97
N CYS A 29 -6.03 -8.53 -16.98
CA CYS A 29 -4.67 -8.78 -16.52
C CYS A 29 -3.72 -9.21 -17.66
N PRO A 30 -4.09 -10.14 -18.56
CA PRO A 30 -3.20 -10.53 -19.66
C PRO A 30 -2.82 -9.35 -20.56
N LYS A 31 -3.77 -8.43 -20.80
CA LYS A 31 -3.56 -7.26 -21.66
C LYS A 31 -2.63 -6.24 -21.01
N LEU A 32 -2.79 -5.99 -19.71
CA LEU A 32 -2.02 -5.02 -18.94
C LEU A 32 -0.57 -5.43 -18.70
N TYR A 33 -0.32 -6.73 -18.58
CA TYR A 33 1.01 -7.27 -18.31
C TYR A 33 1.64 -7.93 -19.54
N THR A 34 1.17 -7.59 -20.75
CA THR A 34 1.75 -8.08 -21.99
C THR A 34 3.19 -7.58 -22.10
N THR A 35 4.14 -8.49 -22.33
CA THR A 35 5.51 -8.10 -22.62
C THR A 35 5.59 -7.51 -24.03
N PRO A 36 6.29 -6.39 -24.24
CA PRO A 36 6.57 -5.88 -25.58
C PRO A 36 7.28 -6.93 -26.44
N ASP A 37 6.93 -7.00 -27.73
CA ASP A 37 7.62 -7.89 -28.69
C ASP A 37 9.07 -7.41 -28.93
N GLU A 38 9.27 -6.09 -28.92
CA GLU A 38 10.59 -5.45 -29.04
C GLU A 38 11.11 -5.07 -27.64
N GLU A 39 12.34 -5.47 -27.34
CA GLU A 39 13.00 -5.24 -26.04
C GLU A 39 12.21 -5.73 -24.80
N PRO A 40 11.97 -7.05 -24.65
CA PRO A 40 11.18 -7.60 -23.53
C PRO A 40 11.71 -7.27 -22.12
N TRP A 41 12.97 -6.85 -22.01
CA TRP A 41 13.59 -6.40 -20.77
C TRP A 41 13.24 -4.95 -20.37
N ASP A 42 12.78 -4.11 -21.31
CA ASP A 42 12.27 -2.75 -21.03
C ASP A 42 10.73 -2.77 -20.84
N ASN A 43 10.27 -3.65 -19.95
CA ASN A 43 8.85 -3.80 -19.65
C ASN A 43 8.37 -2.64 -18.76
N LYS A 44 8.04 -1.51 -19.39
CA LYS A 44 7.42 -0.37 -18.71
C LYS A 44 5.97 -0.70 -18.38
N VAL A 45 5.71 -0.84 -17.09
CA VAL A 45 4.38 -1.10 -16.57
C VAL A 45 3.55 0.19 -16.60
N ASP A 46 2.39 0.14 -17.24
CA ASP A 46 1.42 1.23 -17.24
C ASP A 46 0.62 1.21 -15.93
N GLU A 47 1.15 1.89 -14.91
CA GLU A 47 0.53 2.01 -13.59
C GLU A 47 -0.86 2.64 -13.65
N ASP A 48 -1.11 3.60 -14.55
CA ASP A 48 -2.40 4.26 -14.68
C ASP A 48 -3.47 3.30 -15.20
N SER A 49 -3.13 2.48 -16.19
CA SER A 49 -4.02 1.44 -16.70
C SER A 49 -4.27 0.35 -15.66
N ILE A 50 -3.26 -0.06 -14.89
CA ILE A 50 -3.43 -1.01 -13.77
C ILE A 50 -4.35 -0.44 -12.70
N ASN A 51 -4.13 0.81 -12.30
CA ASN A 51 -4.96 1.50 -11.32
C ASN A 51 -6.41 1.54 -11.79
N LYS A 52 -6.64 1.96 -13.04
CA LYS A 52 -7.99 2.10 -13.61
C LYS A 52 -8.72 0.76 -13.79
N GLU A 53 -8.04 -0.26 -14.30
CA GLU A 53 -8.67 -1.51 -14.69
C GLU A 53 -8.71 -2.53 -13.56
N LEU A 54 -7.74 -2.54 -12.64
CA LEU A 54 -7.65 -3.55 -11.58
C LEU A 54 -8.02 -2.99 -10.21
N LEU A 55 -7.39 -1.88 -9.81
CA LEU A 55 -7.48 -1.38 -8.42
C LEU A 55 -8.72 -0.52 -8.17
N ALA A 56 -9.10 0.33 -9.11
CA ALA A 56 -10.23 1.24 -8.97
C ALA A 56 -11.58 0.49 -8.81
N PRO A 57 -11.89 -0.58 -9.59
CA PRO A 57 -13.10 -1.37 -9.37
C PRO A 57 -13.14 -2.01 -7.98
N LEU A 58 -11.98 -2.49 -7.49
CA LEU A 58 -11.85 -3.07 -6.16
C LEU A 58 -12.06 -2.02 -5.06
N ALA A 59 -11.46 -0.84 -5.20
CA ALA A 59 -11.63 0.26 -4.26
C ALA A 59 -13.09 0.75 -4.22
N ALA A 60 -13.72 0.93 -5.38
CA ALA A 60 -15.13 1.30 -5.49
C ALA A 60 -16.07 0.29 -4.83
N MET A 61 -15.76 -1.00 -4.94
CA MET A 61 -16.49 -2.07 -4.24
C MET A 61 -16.44 -1.89 -2.71
N TYR A 62 -15.27 -1.59 -2.14
CA TYR A 62 -15.13 -1.39 -0.70
C TYR A 62 -15.78 -0.10 -0.19
N ILE A 63 -15.82 0.95 -1.01
CA ILE A 63 -16.39 2.25 -0.65
C ILE A 63 -17.91 2.31 -0.95
N LEU A 64 -18.42 1.43 -1.81
CA LEU A 64 -19.78 1.47 -2.36
C LEU A 64 -20.09 2.74 -3.17
N ASP A 65 -19.06 3.33 -3.76
CA ASP A 65 -19.09 4.57 -4.55
C ASP A 65 -18.18 4.45 -5.77
N ASN A 66 -18.58 5.06 -6.89
CA ASN A 66 -17.84 5.14 -8.13
C ASN A 66 -17.75 6.56 -8.71
N GLN A 67 -18.19 7.60 -7.98
CA GLN A 67 -18.22 8.97 -8.49
C GLN A 67 -16.83 9.48 -8.94
N GLU A 68 -15.78 9.15 -8.21
CA GLU A 68 -14.40 9.55 -8.58
C GLU A 68 -13.96 8.86 -9.89
N ILE A 69 -14.31 7.58 -10.08
CA ILE A 69 -14.04 6.85 -11.32
C ILE A 69 -14.76 7.51 -12.50
N SER A 70 -16.02 7.91 -12.31
CA SER A 70 -16.79 8.59 -13.36
C SER A 70 -16.20 9.94 -13.77
N LYS A 71 -15.42 10.59 -12.89
CA LYS A 71 -14.72 11.85 -13.15
C LYS A 71 -13.30 11.65 -13.70
N GLY A 72 -12.83 10.40 -13.80
CA GLY A 72 -11.44 10.10 -14.16
C GLY A 72 -10.44 10.40 -13.06
N GLU A 73 -10.90 10.52 -11.82
CA GLU A 73 -10.07 10.76 -10.64
C GLU A 73 -9.70 9.42 -9.97
N PRO A 74 -8.51 9.32 -9.35
CA PRO A 74 -8.13 8.12 -8.61
C PRO A 74 -9.04 7.93 -7.40
N VAL A 75 -9.47 6.68 -7.18
CA VAL A 75 -10.37 6.34 -6.08
C VAL A 75 -9.67 6.52 -4.73
N SER A 76 -10.20 7.38 -3.88
CA SER A 76 -9.70 7.64 -2.54
C SER A 76 -10.27 6.63 -1.55
N LEU A 77 -9.42 5.88 -0.86
CA LEU A 77 -9.84 5.00 0.24
C LEU A 77 -10.20 5.74 1.54
N LYS A 78 -10.08 7.09 1.58
CA LYS A 78 -10.40 7.90 2.76
C LYS A 78 -11.77 7.60 3.39
N PRO A 79 -12.87 7.43 2.61
CA PRO A 79 -14.16 7.11 3.18
C PRO A 79 -14.16 5.77 3.93
N LEU A 80 -13.37 4.79 3.45
CA LEU A 80 -13.21 3.51 4.13
C LEU A 80 -12.47 3.72 5.45
N THR A 81 -11.36 4.45 5.44
CA THR A 81 -10.55 4.80 6.62
C THR A 81 -11.39 5.50 7.70
N GLU A 82 -12.24 6.44 7.29
CA GLU A 82 -13.19 7.15 8.15
C GLU A 82 -14.26 6.20 8.72
N LYS A 83 -14.83 5.33 7.88
CA LYS A 83 -15.87 4.36 8.29
C LYS A 83 -15.34 3.36 9.32
N VAL A 84 -14.07 2.98 9.25
CA VAL A 84 -13.44 2.08 10.25
C VAL A 84 -12.82 2.82 11.44
N GLY A 85 -12.92 4.15 11.49
CA GLY A 85 -12.41 4.96 12.61
C GLY A 85 -10.88 5.07 12.66
N ILE A 86 -10.18 4.80 11.56
CA ILE A 86 -8.73 5.00 11.47
C ILE A 86 -8.47 6.49 11.23
N LYS A 87 -7.94 7.18 12.25
CA LYS A 87 -7.54 8.60 12.13
C LYS A 87 -6.19 8.70 11.42
N GLU A 88 -6.15 9.40 10.29
CA GLU A 88 -4.94 9.67 9.47
C GLU A 88 -3.76 10.26 10.27
N THR A 89 -4.04 10.88 11.43
CA THR A 89 -3.08 11.57 12.29
C THR A 89 -2.28 10.67 13.24
N LEU A 90 -2.68 9.40 13.37
CA LEU A 90 -1.97 8.40 14.15
C LEU A 90 -1.33 7.43 13.16
N ARG A 91 0.01 7.34 13.16
CA ARG A 91 0.81 6.44 12.30
C ARG A 91 0.02 5.17 11.93
N LYS A 92 -0.31 5.04 10.64
CA LYS A 92 -1.16 3.94 10.14
C LYS A 92 -0.52 2.61 10.51
N PRO A 93 -1.25 1.66 11.11
CA PRO A 93 -0.79 0.27 11.18
C PRO A 93 -0.43 -0.21 9.77
N GLY A 94 0.81 -0.62 9.55
CA GLY A 94 1.31 -1.07 8.24
C GLY A 94 2.04 -0.03 7.39
N GLN A 95 2.07 1.26 7.78
CA GLN A 95 2.90 2.23 7.07
C GLN A 95 4.36 2.14 7.54
N LEU A 96 5.27 1.85 6.61
CA LEU A 96 6.71 1.88 6.86
C LEU A 96 7.17 3.33 7.12
N CYS A 97 8.07 3.52 8.08
CA CYS A 97 8.51 4.86 8.49
C CYS A 97 9.26 5.60 7.37
N GLY A 98 10.17 4.93 6.66
CA GLY A 98 10.92 5.48 5.52
C GLY A 98 11.74 6.76 5.79
N ARG A 99 11.90 7.20 7.05
CA ARG A 99 12.60 8.45 7.35
C ARG A 99 14.08 8.32 6.94
N MET A 100 14.53 9.23 6.08
CA MET A 100 15.94 9.37 5.75
C MET A 100 16.71 9.96 6.94
N PHE A 101 17.83 9.33 7.28
CA PHE A 101 18.76 9.82 8.31
C PHE A 101 19.62 10.95 7.76
N ARG A 102 19.88 11.95 8.60
CA ARG A 102 20.84 13.03 8.33
C ARG A 102 22.11 12.83 9.14
N HIS A 103 23.16 13.55 8.77
CA HIS A 103 24.40 13.56 9.56
C HIS A 103 24.10 13.94 11.03
N GLY A 104 24.61 13.15 11.95
CA GLY A 104 24.36 13.31 13.39
C GLY A 104 23.03 12.74 13.88
N ASP A 105 22.16 12.21 13.02
CA ASP A 105 20.94 11.53 13.49
C ASP A 105 21.32 10.22 14.23
N PRO A 106 20.64 9.93 15.36
CA PRO A 106 20.78 8.65 16.04
C PRO A 106 19.98 7.55 15.31
N THR A 107 20.63 6.40 15.13
CA THR A 107 20.00 5.15 14.69
C THR A 107 19.93 4.17 15.86
N TYR A 108 18.84 3.43 15.95
CA TYR A 108 18.60 2.44 17.01
C TYR A 108 18.52 1.04 16.41
N THR A 109 19.42 0.15 16.82
CA THR A 109 19.44 -1.26 16.39
C THR A 109 19.11 -2.15 17.57
N CYS A 110 18.06 -2.97 17.45
CA CYS A 110 17.69 -3.95 18.48
C CYS A 110 18.52 -5.22 18.33
N LYS A 111 19.39 -5.52 19.29
CA LYS A 111 20.30 -6.69 19.21
C LYS A 111 19.59 -8.05 19.27
N GLU A 112 18.34 -8.05 19.70
CA GLU A 112 17.53 -9.27 19.84
C GLU A 112 16.59 -9.49 18.66
N CYS A 113 16.33 -8.46 17.84
CA CYS A 113 15.32 -8.51 16.78
C CYS A 113 15.86 -8.13 15.40
N ALA A 114 16.99 -7.43 15.34
CA ALA A 114 17.64 -7.12 14.08
C ALA A 114 18.07 -8.42 13.39
N LEU A 115 17.70 -8.57 12.12
CA LEU A 115 18.16 -9.68 11.30
C LEU A 115 19.66 -9.55 10.98
N ASP A 116 20.10 -8.31 10.77
CA ASP A 116 21.50 -7.94 10.53
C ASP A 116 21.78 -6.52 11.07
N ASP A 117 23.05 -6.10 11.01
CA ASP A 117 23.49 -4.79 11.52
C ASP A 117 22.98 -3.58 10.72
N THR A 118 22.30 -3.79 9.60
CA THR A 118 21.67 -2.72 8.80
C THR A 118 20.25 -2.40 9.28
N CYS A 119 19.66 -3.25 10.11
CA CYS A 119 18.34 -3.04 10.69
C CYS A 119 18.37 -1.89 11.70
N VAL A 120 17.81 -0.74 11.31
CA VAL A 120 17.79 0.48 12.13
C VAL A 120 16.39 1.07 12.26
N LEU A 121 16.12 1.67 13.42
CA LEU A 121 14.92 2.44 13.71
C LEU A 121 15.29 3.90 13.99
N CYS A 122 14.46 4.84 13.53
CA CYS A 122 14.56 6.23 13.97
C CYS A 122 14.06 6.36 15.42
N LEU A 123 14.43 7.46 16.10
CA LEU A 123 14.04 7.73 17.49
C LEU A 123 12.54 7.51 17.76
N GLU A 124 11.70 8.07 16.90
CA GLU A 124 10.25 8.02 17.07
C GLU A 124 9.68 6.62 16.85
N CYS A 125 10.24 5.82 15.93
CA CYS A 125 9.84 4.43 15.76
C CYS A 125 10.30 3.56 16.91
N PHE A 126 11.55 3.75 17.35
CA PHE A 126 12.11 3.01 18.47
C PHE A 126 11.28 3.20 19.75
N LYS A 127 11.01 4.45 20.15
CA LYS A 127 10.23 4.78 21.36
C LYS A 127 8.82 4.18 21.38
N GLN A 128 8.21 4.03 20.21
CA GLN A 128 6.84 3.53 20.05
C GLN A 128 6.79 2.02 19.77
N SER A 129 7.95 1.35 19.74
CA SER A 129 8.07 -0.08 19.47
C SER A 129 8.38 -0.88 20.76
N PRO A 130 8.11 -2.19 20.79
CA PRO A 130 8.53 -3.04 21.91
C PRO A 130 10.06 -3.09 22.07
N HIS A 131 10.83 -2.77 21.02
CA HIS A 131 12.29 -2.82 21.04
C HIS A 131 12.93 -1.84 22.04
N ALA A 132 12.20 -0.82 22.50
CA ALA A 132 12.63 0.04 23.60
C ALA A 132 12.91 -0.72 24.91
N LYS A 133 12.36 -1.94 25.05
CA LYS A 133 12.53 -2.81 26.22
C LYS A 133 13.56 -3.94 25.99
N HIS A 134 14.11 -4.06 24.80
CA HIS A 134 15.14 -5.06 24.48
C HIS A 134 16.55 -4.48 24.66
N LYS A 135 17.58 -5.31 24.51
CA LYS A 135 18.95 -4.83 24.36
C LYS A 135 19.11 -4.17 23.00
N TYR A 136 19.47 -2.90 22.99
CA TYR A 136 19.69 -2.13 21.76
C TYR A 136 21.07 -1.45 21.77
N LYS A 137 21.49 -1.02 20.60
CA LYS A 137 22.66 -0.17 20.36
C LYS A 137 22.18 1.13 19.74
N VAL A 138 22.80 2.24 20.14
CA VAL A 138 22.63 3.54 19.49
C VAL A 138 23.91 3.85 18.73
N ILE A 139 23.77 4.24 17.45
CA ILE A 139 24.88 4.68 16.61
C ILE A 139 24.51 6.06 16.08
N TYR A 140 25.49 6.95 16.03
CA TYR A 140 25.31 8.25 15.38
C TYR A 140 25.90 8.17 13.99
N PHE A 141 25.14 8.63 13.00
CA PHE A 141 25.62 8.71 11.61
C PHE A 141 26.63 9.86 11.49
N LEU A 142 27.83 9.62 12.01
CA LEU A 142 29.00 10.48 11.85
C LEU A 142 29.75 9.96 10.62
N THR A 143 30.07 10.85 9.69
CA THR A 143 30.95 10.57 8.56
C THR A 143 32.24 9.98 9.11
N ILE A 144 32.49 8.70 8.83
CA ILE A 144 33.86 8.17 8.79
C ILE A 144 34.45 8.78 7.52
N ILE A 145 35.18 9.88 7.69
CA ILE A 145 36.21 10.30 6.74
C ILE A 145 37.50 9.62 7.20
#